data_AF-A0A3S1LPE5-F1
#
_entry.id   AF-A0A3S1LPE5-F1
#
_cell.length_a   1.000
_cell.length_b   1.000
_cell.length_c   1.000
_cell.angle_alpha   90.00
_cell.angle_beta   90.00
_cell.angle_gamma   90.00
#
_symmetry.space_group_name_H-M   'P 1'
#
loop_
_entity.id
_entity.type
_entity.pdbx_description
1 polymer ?
#
loop_
_entity_poly.entity_id
_entity_poly.type
_entity_poly.pdbx_seq_one_letter_code
_entity_poly.pdbx_strand_id
1 'polypeptide(L)'
;MKSLLLAFLSLLLPSLALAEPIETRKIVTVVTGDFNGDGAVDLAMVVETEPGQPMDVHFFLRDKEHNYLKPVEIVHEQIHGEWNGYDRPGYENSDTEPELTMLPNGSIKFYLPAMPVGSERTD
;
A
#
# COMPACT_ATOMS: atom_id res chain seq x y z
N MET A 1 23.25 34.14 -34.83
CA MET A 1 22.23 34.21 -33.75
C MET A 1 20.99 33.45 -34.21
N LYS A 2 20.95 32.12 -34.10
CA LYS A 2 19.78 31.27 -34.45
C LYS A 2 19.91 29.82 -33.94
N SER A 3 21.10 29.43 -33.49
CA SER A 3 21.43 28.04 -33.13
C SER A 3 21.42 27.73 -31.62
N LEU A 4 21.21 28.72 -30.73
CA LEU A 4 21.21 28.46 -29.28
C LEU A 4 19.84 28.05 -28.70
N LEU A 5 18.74 28.25 -29.44
CA LEU A 5 17.39 27.99 -28.91
C LEU A 5 17.00 26.50 -28.93
N LEU A 6 17.67 25.67 -29.75
CA LEU A 6 17.34 24.24 -29.84
C LEU A 6 18.00 23.37 -28.77
N ALA A 7 19.09 23.82 -28.14
CA ALA A 7 19.80 23.03 -27.13
C ALA A 7 19.11 23.02 -25.76
N PHE A 8 18.20 23.96 -25.49
CA PHE A 8 17.45 24.01 -24.22
C PHE A 8 16.16 23.19 -24.24
N LEU A 9 15.66 22.80 -25.41
CA LEU A 9 14.40 22.05 -25.53
C LEU A 9 14.56 20.53 -25.31
N SER A 10 15.78 20.01 -25.38
CA SER A 10 16.09 18.58 -25.25
C SER A 10 16.24 18.07 -23.81
N LEU A 11 16.10 18.94 -22.79
CA LEU A 11 16.21 18.56 -21.38
C LEU A 11 14.85 18.39 -20.67
N LEU A 12 13.74 18.56 -21.39
CA LEU A 12 12.39 18.29 -20.91
C LEU A 12 11.95 16.90 -21.35
N LEU A 13 12.67 15.84 -20.95
CA LEU A 13 12.09 14.51 -20.99
C LEU A 13 11.12 14.43 -19.81
N PRO A 14 9.80 14.24 -20.03
CA PRO A 14 8.91 13.93 -18.93
C PRO A 14 9.38 12.61 -18.33
N SER A 15 9.78 12.64 -17.06
CA SER A 15 9.85 11.41 -16.28
C SER A 15 8.43 10.85 -16.25
N LEU A 16 8.17 9.80 -17.02
CA LEU A 16 6.97 9.00 -16.84
C LEU A 16 7.07 8.39 -15.44
N ALA A 17 6.42 9.03 -14.46
CA ALA A 17 6.14 8.40 -13.18
C ALA A 17 5.08 7.33 -13.45
N LEU A 18 5.53 6.15 -13.86
CA LEU A 18 4.69 4.96 -13.82
C LEU A 18 4.59 4.58 -12.34
N ALA A 19 3.36 4.41 -11.86
CA ALA A 19 3.15 3.79 -10.56
C ALA A 19 3.83 2.41 -10.57
N GLU A 20 4.59 2.11 -9.52
CA GLU A 20 5.16 0.77 -9.39
C GLU A 20 4.03 -0.27 -9.38
N PRO A 21 4.16 -1.36 -10.15
CA PRO A 21 3.12 -2.37 -10.20
C PRO A 21 3.01 -3.06 -8.84
N ILE A 22 1.80 -3.11 -8.29
CA ILE A 22 1.52 -3.93 -7.11
C ILE A 22 1.49 -5.39 -7.54
N GLU A 23 2.40 -6.20 -7.01
CA GLU A 23 2.37 -7.65 -7.19
C GLU A 23 1.19 -8.23 -6.41
N THR A 24 0.17 -8.73 -7.10
CA THR A 24 -1.09 -9.17 -6.46
C THR A 24 -0.90 -10.29 -5.43
N ARG A 25 0.11 -11.14 -5.61
CA ARG A 25 0.51 -12.19 -4.66
C ARG A 25 1.10 -11.67 -3.34
N LYS A 26 1.50 -10.40 -3.29
CA LYS A 26 2.04 -9.72 -2.10
C LYS A 26 0.94 -8.98 -1.33
N ILE A 27 -0.31 -8.99 -1.79
CA ILE A 27 -1.44 -8.39 -1.07
C ILE A 27 -1.82 -9.32 0.08
N VAL A 28 -1.67 -8.83 1.32
CA VAL A 28 -1.93 -9.61 2.54
C VAL A 28 -3.38 -9.48 2.97
N THR A 29 -3.90 -8.25 3.03
CA THR A 29 -5.29 -7.99 3.41
C THR A 29 -5.79 -6.71 2.74
N VAL A 30 -7.12 -6.61 2.63
CA VAL A 30 -7.80 -5.46 2.03
C VAL A 30 -9.01 -5.06 2.85
N VAL A 31 -9.34 -3.77 2.82
CA VAL A 31 -10.60 -3.25 3.36
C VAL A 31 -11.17 -2.22 2.43
N THR A 32 -12.50 -2.20 2.33
CA THR A 32 -13.25 -1.19 1.59
C THR A 32 -14.16 -0.42 2.54
N GLY A 33 -14.38 0.86 2.26
CA GLY A 33 -15.23 1.74 3.06
C GLY A 33 -15.31 3.12 2.44
N ASP A 34 -16.03 4.04 3.08
CA ASP A 34 -16.02 5.46 2.72
C ASP A 34 -15.10 6.17 3.70
N PHE A 35 -13.80 6.23 3.38
CA PHE A 35 -12.79 6.70 4.33
C PHE A 35 -12.75 8.23 4.41
N ASN A 36 -13.13 8.90 3.32
CA ASN A 36 -13.14 10.36 3.22
C ASN A 36 -14.53 11.00 3.43
N GLY A 37 -15.59 10.19 3.57
CA GLY A 37 -16.94 10.63 3.85
C GLY A 37 -17.67 11.23 2.64
N ASP A 38 -17.24 10.90 1.42
CA ASP A 38 -17.82 11.45 0.19
C ASP A 38 -18.98 10.62 -0.37
N GLY A 39 -19.29 9.49 0.28
CA GLY A 39 -20.35 8.55 -0.09
C GLY A 39 -19.94 7.50 -1.12
N ALA A 40 -18.67 7.48 -1.56
CA ALA A 40 -18.13 6.48 -2.47
C ALA A 40 -17.37 5.37 -1.72
N VAL A 41 -17.16 4.23 -2.39
CA VAL A 41 -16.44 3.09 -1.79
C VAL A 41 -14.98 3.11 -2.21
N ASP A 42 -14.13 3.40 -1.25
CA ASP A 42 -12.67 3.42 -1.29
C ASP A 42 -12.06 2.04 -1.00
N LEU A 43 -10.74 1.95 -1.13
CA LEU A 43 -9.95 0.73 -0.91
C LEU A 43 -8.65 1.05 -0.16
N ALA A 44 -8.33 0.26 0.85
CA ALA A 44 -7.00 0.20 1.45
C ALA A 44 -6.47 -1.23 1.42
N MET A 45 -5.17 -1.38 1.20
CA MET A 45 -4.50 -2.68 1.08
C MET A 45 -3.21 -2.68 1.88
N VAL A 46 -2.91 -3.80 2.53
CA VAL A 46 -1.56 -4.09 3.05
C VAL A 46 -0.82 -4.93 2.03
N VAL A 47 0.38 -4.51 1.67
CA VAL A 47 1.19 -5.16 0.63
C VAL A 47 2.60 -5.43 1.16
N GLU A 48 3.06 -6.67 1.01
CA GLU A 48 4.45 -7.02 1.27
C GLU A 48 5.39 -6.29 0.31
N THR A 49 6.51 -5.80 0.83
CA THR A 49 7.56 -5.21 0.02
C THR A 49 8.55 -6.31 -0.39
N GLU A 50 9.43 -6.71 0.51
CA GLU A 50 10.43 -7.77 0.37
C GLU A 50 10.44 -8.69 1.59
N PRO A 51 10.88 -9.96 1.47
CA PRO A 51 10.95 -10.87 2.60
C PRO A 51 11.77 -10.29 3.77
N GLY A 52 11.16 -10.23 4.95
CA GLY A 52 11.79 -9.68 6.16
C GLY A 52 11.88 -8.16 6.20
N GLN A 53 11.27 -7.45 5.24
CA GLN A 53 11.10 -6.00 5.30
C GLN A 53 9.68 -5.63 5.78
N PRO A 54 9.53 -4.44 6.39
CA PRO A 54 8.22 -3.90 6.73
C PRO A 54 7.28 -3.79 5.51
N MET A 55 5.98 -3.97 5.74
CA MET A 55 4.94 -3.89 4.71
C MET A 55 4.41 -2.47 4.57
N ASP A 56 3.84 -2.19 3.39
CA ASP A 56 3.24 -0.90 3.04
C ASP A 56 1.72 -0.96 3.11
N VAL A 57 1.10 0.20 3.39
CA VAL A 57 -0.36 0.38 3.25
C VAL A 57 -0.64 1.32 2.09
N HIS A 58 -1.34 0.80 1.09
CA HIS A 58 -1.76 1.57 -0.07
C HIS A 58 -3.20 2.05 0.11
N PHE A 59 -3.44 3.34 -0.14
CA PHE A 59 -4.77 3.93 -0.10
C PHE A 59 -5.24 4.35 -1.49
N PHE A 60 -6.49 4.01 -1.79
CA PHE A 60 -7.15 4.40 -3.02
C PHE A 60 -8.52 5.00 -2.72
N LEU A 61 -8.77 6.20 -3.24
CA LEU A 61 -10.10 6.82 -3.17
C LEU A 61 -10.85 6.63 -4.47
N ARG A 62 -12.15 6.47 -4.38
CA ARG A 62 -13.01 6.31 -5.55
C ARG A 62 -13.23 7.65 -6.26
N ASP A 63 -12.90 7.70 -7.55
CA ASP A 63 -13.36 8.79 -8.42
C ASP A 63 -14.85 8.60 -8.73
N LYS A 64 -15.69 9.52 -8.26
CA LYS A 64 -17.15 9.48 -8.46
C LYS A 64 -17.58 9.80 -9.88
N GLU A 65 -16.78 10.56 -10.62
CA GLU A 65 -17.09 11.00 -11.99
C GLU A 65 -16.79 9.88 -12.98
N HIS A 66 -15.70 9.15 -12.75
CA HIS A 66 -15.16 8.20 -13.71
C HIS A 66 -15.14 6.74 -13.22
N ASN A 67 -15.56 6.50 -11.98
CA ASN A 67 -15.72 5.17 -11.36
C ASN A 67 -14.45 4.29 -11.35
N TYR A 68 -13.27 4.89 -11.22
CA TYR A 68 -12.01 4.18 -10.98
C TYR A 68 -11.43 4.54 -9.61
N LEU A 69 -10.57 3.67 -9.09
CA LEU A 69 -9.82 3.91 -7.86
C LEU A 69 -8.55 4.73 -8.18
N LYS A 70 -8.37 5.85 -7.48
CA LYS A 70 -7.19 6.71 -7.58
C LYS A 70 -6.25 6.40 -6.43
N PRO A 71 -4.97 6.05 -6.67
CA PRO A 71 -3.99 5.99 -5.59
C PRO A 71 -3.83 7.39 -5.00
N VAL A 72 -3.89 7.50 -3.67
CA VAL A 72 -3.77 8.80 -2.98
C VAL A 72 -2.63 8.84 -1.99
N GLU A 73 -2.23 7.71 -1.41
CA GLU A 73 -1.17 7.65 -0.41
C GLU A 73 -0.58 6.25 -0.33
N ILE A 74 0.72 6.17 0.01
CA ILE A 74 1.38 4.93 0.41
C ILE A 74 2.06 5.19 1.75
N VAL A 75 1.60 4.49 2.77
CA VAL A 75 2.19 4.55 4.10
C VAL A 75 3.26 3.47 4.17
N HIS A 76 4.52 3.91 4.07
CA HIS A 76 5.66 3.03 4.00
C HIS A 76 6.12 2.54 5.37
N GLU A 77 6.58 1.29 5.39
CA GLU A 77 7.36 0.70 6.46
C GLU A 77 6.73 0.68 7.87
N GLN A 78 5.41 0.80 7.98
CA GLN A 78 4.75 0.90 9.29
C GLN A 78 4.38 -0.45 9.90
N ILE A 79 4.39 -1.52 9.11
CA ILE A 79 3.94 -2.83 9.57
C ILE A 79 5.11 -3.80 9.60
N HIS A 80 5.64 -4.02 10.78
CA HIS A 80 6.67 -5.01 11.03
C HIS A 80 6.05 -6.40 11.20
N GLY A 81 6.52 -7.35 10.39
CA GLY A 81 6.21 -8.77 10.53
C GLY A 81 7.11 -9.59 9.64
N GLU A 82 7.68 -10.67 10.17
CA GLU A 82 8.33 -11.70 9.33
C GLU A 82 7.21 -12.57 8.74
N TRP A 83 6.75 -12.21 7.54
CA TRP A 83 5.79 -13.02 6.82
C TRP A 83 6.46 -14.07 5.98
N ASN A 84 6.00 -15.30 6.13
CA ASN A 84 6.67 -16.43 5.55
C ASN A 84 5.74 -17.16 4.57
N GLY A 85 5.83 -16.76 3.31
CA GLY A 85 5.74 -17.71 2.21
C GLY A 85 4.34 -18.14 1.78
N TYR A 86 3.52 -17.21 1.26
CA TYR A 86 2.38 -17.59 0.42
C TYR A 86 2.82 -18.47 -0.79
N ASP A 87 4.03 -18.25 -1.31
CA ASP A 87 4.60 -18.96 -2.48
C ASP A 87 5.71 -19.99 -2.14
N ARG A 88 6.02 -20.25 -0.86
CA ARG A 88 7.12 -21.16 -0.48
C ARG A 88 6.56 -22.48 0.06
N PRO A 89 6.64 -23.59 -0.69
CA PRO A 89 6.16 -24.88 -0.19
C PRO A 89 6.92 -25.26 1.09
N GLY A 90 6.17 -25.51 2.18
CA GLY A 90 6.71 -25.93 3.48
C GLY A 90 6.73 -24.86 4.58
N TYR A 91 6.21 -23.66 4.33
CA TYR A 91 6.02 -22.65 5.36
C TYR A 91 4.53 -22.48 5.67
N GLU A 92 4.13 -22.82 6.88
CA GLU A 92 2.74 -22.74 7.34
C GLU A 92 2.39 -21.28 7.64
N ASN A 93 1.13 -20.89 7.42
CA ASN A 93 0.58 -19.57 7.71
C ASN A 93 1.09 -19.08 9.07
N SER A 94 1.68 -17.88 9.14
CA SER A 94 2.04 -17.31 10.42
C SER A 94 0.77 -16.88 11.15
N ASP A 95 0.67 -17.06 12.47
CA ASP A 95 -0.51 -16.63 13.25
C ASP A 95 -0.61 -15.09 13.38
N THR A 96 0.04 -14.34 12.49
CA THR A 96 0.33 -12.92 12.65
C THR A 96 -0.09 -12.02 11.47
N GLU A 97 -1.18 -12.36 10.74
CA GLU A 97 -1.63 -11.52 9.61
C GLU A 97 -2.21 -10.18 10.11
N PRO A 98 -1.83 -9.05 9.49
CA PRO A 98 -2.53 -7.79 9.74
C PRO A 98 -3.99 -7.93 9.35
N GLU A 99 -4.87 -7.43 10.21
CA GLU A 99 -6.29 -7.31 9.92
C GLU A 99 -6.68 -5.84 9.79
N LEU A 100 -7.41 -5.54 8.71
CA LEU A 100 -8.03 -4.24 8.52
C LEU A 100 -9.53 -4.35 8.76
N THR A 101 -10.10 -3.41 9.52
CA THR A 101 -11.54 -3.32 9.74
C THR A 101 -12.02 -1.90 9.51
N MET A 102 -13.05 -1.74 8.66
CA MET A 102 -13.73 -0.47 8.48
C MET A 102 -14.63 -0.19 9.68
N LEU A 103 -14.47 0.99 10.29
CA LEU A 103 -15.32 1.45 11.38
C LEU A 103 -16.45 2.36 10.85
N PRO A 104 -17.60 2.45 11.54
CA PRO A 104 -18.74 3.23 11.07
C PRO A 104 -18.50 4.73 10.90
N ASN A 105 -17.42 5.26 11.49
CA ASN A 105 -17.08 6.68 11.47
C ASN A 105 -16.09 7.06 10.34
N GLY A 106 -15.83 6.16 9.38
CA GLY A 106 -14.88 6.42 8.30
C GLY A 106 -13.44 5.97 8.59
N SER A 107 -13.12 5.66 9.86
CA SER A 107 -11.76 5.26 10.22
C SER A 107 -11.50 3.78 9.96
N ILE A 108 -10.22 3.44 9.77
CA ILE A 108 -9.76 2.07 9.62
C ILE A 108 -9.10 1.64 10.92
N LYS A 109 -9.62 0.58 11.53
CA LYS A 109 -8.92 -0.11 12.61
C LYS A 109 -7.88 -1.03 12.00
N PHE A 110 -6.64 -0.83 12.40
CA PHE A 110 -5.52 -1.71 12.09
C PHE A 110 -5.29 -2.62 13.30
N TYR A 111 -5.36 -3.94 13.12
CA TYR A 111 -4.99 -4.92 14.13
C TYR A 111 -3.76 -5.71 13.68
N LEU A 112 -2.72 -5.65 14.50
CA LEU A 112 -1.51 -6.45 14.36
C LEU A 112 -1.51 -7.50 15.47
N PRO A 113 -1.80 -8.78 15.16
CA PRO A 113 -1.59 -9.86 16.11
C PRO A 113 -0.13 -9.87 16.59
N ALA A 114 0.05 -10.03 17.90
CA ALA A 114 1.38 -10.08 18.49
C ALA A 114 2.11 -11.34 18.03
N MET A 115 3.42 -11.21 17.75
CA MET A 115 4.26 -12.39 17.51
C MET A 115 4.24 -13.29 18.76
N PRO A 116 4.07 -14.62 18.62
CA PRO A 116 4.00 -15.54 19.75
C PRO A 116 5.21 -15.49 20.72
N VAL A 117 6.34 -14.92 20.28
CA VAL A 117 7.54 -14.69 21.11
C VAL A 117 8.14 -13.31 20.79
N GLY A 118 8.25 -12.45 21.81
CA GLY A 118 9.26 -11.37 21.83
C GLY A 118 8.93 -10.05 21.14
N SER A 119 7.68 -9.57 21.14
CA SER A 119 7.42 -8.17 20.74
C SER A 119 7.90 -7.19 21.82
N GLU A 120 9.02 -6.51 21.61
CA GLU A 120 9.39 -5.32 22.38
C GLU A 120 8.76 -4.08 21.72
N ARG A 121 8.14 -3.19 22.52
CA ARG A 121 7.88 -1.82 22.06
C ARG A 121 9.22 -1.10 22.00
N THR A 122 9.67 -0.72 20.81
CA THR A 122 10.77 0.22 20.66
C THR A 122 10.21 1.64 20.70
N ASP A 123 10.84 2.50 21.52
CA ASP A 123 10.48 3.92 21.70
C ASP A 123 10.87 4.80 20.50
#